data_AF-A0A7C1J5L4-F1
#
_entry.id   AF-A0A7C1J5L4-F1
#
_cell.length_a   1.000
_cell.length_b   1.000
_cell.length_c   1.000
_cell.angle_alpha   90.00
_cell.angle_beta   90.00
_cell.angle_gamma   90.00
#
_symmetry.space_group_name_H-M   'P 1'
#
loop_
_entity.id
_entity.type
_entity.pdbx_description
1 polymer ?
#
loop_
_entity_poly.entity_id
_entity_poly.type
_entity_poly.pdbx_seq_one_letter_code
_entity_poly.pdbx_strand_id
1 'polypeptide(L)'
;MNRLRIYRKIAGIVAFVAFIGVLSVLFSTSPTRAQELAPTNTPAISTAAPLSSVPANWGLNGVTHIYQSWNNCGPATLTMALTYYGIQADQNPAATWLKPNYEDKNVTPWEMVEYVNTQVPGTLQALVRHGGTIEQLKLLIANNFPVVVEAGYDPPNDPQGWMGHYLFVSGYDDAQGVFVTQDSFEGANYPYEYAYFDEFWRHFNRLYIVVYDVRREAELMALLGDNADEQQNYQNALAAARAEAIANREDPFAWFNMGTNFVYLGMYAEAAVAYDQARNVGGGLPWRMAWYQFGWYQAYLETGRYNDVIALAQATLNDGGGQYVEETYYYAALAREAMGERDRAIDNLNFVVDFNPNFVEARELRDQLQAGT
;
A
#
# COMPACT_ATOMS: atom_id res chain seq x y z
N MET A 1 5.81 3.37 -22.55
CA MET A 1 4.68 4.33 -22.46
C MET A 1 4.01 4.12 -21.10
N ASN A 2 4.44 4.85 -20.06
CA ASN A 2 4.13 4.58 -18.65
C ASN A 2 2.69 4.87 -18.24
N ARG A 3 2.10 3.95 -17.46
CA ARG A 3 0.71 3.93 -16.96
C ARG A 3 0.41 4.95 -15.84
N LEU A 4 1.25 5.96 -15.60
CA LEU A 4 0.86 7.14 -14.81
C LEU A 4 -0.23 8.01 -15.51
N ARG A 5 -0.63 7.68 -16.75
CA ARG A 5 -1.65 8.41 -17.52
C ARG A 5 -3.06 7.81 -17.53
N ILE A 6 -3.28 6.59 -17.00
CA ILE A 6 -4.51 5.83 -17.27
C ILE A 6 -5.69 6.15 -16.32
N TYR A 7 -5.50 6.91 -15.24
CA TYR A 7 -6.61 7.31 -14.36
C TYR A 7 -7.51 8.46 -14.89
N ARG A 8 -7.31 8.90 -16.14
CA ARG A 8 -8.21 9.84 -16.81
C ARG A 8 -9.03 9.13 -17.88
N LYS A 9 -10.16 8.52 -17.49
CA LYS A 9 -11.43 8.41 -18.25
C LYS A 9 -12.22 7.15 -17.85
N ILE A 10 -13.02 7.20 -16.77
CA ILE A 10 -14.33 6.53 -16.72
C ILE A 10 -15.24 7.36 -15.80
N ALA A 11 -15.94 8.35 -16.37
CA ALA A 11 -17.12 8.94 -15.76
C ALA A 11 -18.06 9.35 -16.89
N GLY A 12 -19.07 8.54 -17.15
CA GLY A 12 -20.04 8.84 -18.20
C GLY A 12 -21.08 7.74 -18.42
N ILE A 13 -22.28 8.00 -17.89
CA ILE A 13 -23.58 7.58 -18.40
C ILE A 13 -24.06 6.18 -17.94
N VAL A 14 -24.89 6.14 -16.89
CA VAL A 14 -25.91 5.11 -16.70
C VAL A 14 -27.27 5.77 -16.87
N ALA A 15 -27.98 5.35 -17.93
CA ALA A 15 -29.37 5.74 -18.19
C ALA A 15 -30.33 4.63 -17.74
N PHE A 16 -31.44 5.11 -17.20
CA PHE A 16 -32.56 4.45 -16.55
C PHE A 16 -33.34 3.49 -17.47
N VAL A 17 -33.69 2.28 -17.00
CA VAL A 17 -34.92 1.58 -17.43
C VAL A 17 -35.51 0.81 -16.25
N ALA A 18 -36.65 1.30 -15.75
CA ALA A 18 -37.52 0.59 -14.83
C ALA A 18 -38.46 -0.33 -15.63
N PHE A 19 -38.63 -1.58 -15.19
CA PHE A 19 -39.73 -2.43 -15.66
C PHE A 19 -40.49 -3.00 -14.47
N ILE A 20 -41.77 -2.63 -14.41
CA ILE A 20 -42.76 -3.07 -13.43
C ILE A 20 -43.34 -4.40 -13.93
N GLY A 21 -43.30 -5.43 -13.10
CA GLY A 21 -43.98 -6.70 -13.32
C GLY A 21 -44.57 -7.21 -12.02
N VAL A 22 -45.86 -6.95 -11.79
CA VAL A 22 -46.62 -7.48 -10.66
C VAL A 22 -47.12 -8.88 -11.02
N LEU A 23 -46.69 -9.90 -10.28
CA LEU A 23 -47.29 -11.23 -10.32
C LEU A 23 -47.67 -11.65 -8.89
N SER A 24 -48.97 -11.71 -8.63
CA SER A 24 -49.55 -12.11 -7.35
C SER A 24 -49.70 -13.63 -7.30
N VAL A 25 -48.97 -14.30 -6.40
CA VAL A 25 -49.22 -15.72 -6.07
C VAL A 25 -49.47 -15.82 -4.57
N LEU A 26 -50.66 -16.31 -4.22
CA LEU A 26 -51.10 -16.53 -2.84
C LEU A 26 -50.54 -17.87 -2.35
N PHE A 27 -49.71 -17.83 -1.29
CA PHE A 27 -49.32 -19.02 -0.53
C PHE A 27 -49.69 -18.86 0.95
N SER A 28 -50.24 -19.95 1.49
CA SER A 28 -50.74 -20.15 2.85
C SER A 28 -49.63 -19.98 3.91
N THR A 29 -49.87 -19.14 4.91
CA THR A 29 -48.93 -18.87 6.02
C THR A 29 -49.17 -19.80 7.21
N SER A 30 -48.19 -20.65 7.53
CA SER A 30 -47.97 -21.17 8.88
C SER A 30 -46.96 -20.25 9.59
N PRO A 31 -47.08 -19.96 10.90
CA PRO A 31 -46.20 -19.02 11.57
C PRO A 31 -44.87 -19.70 11.91
N THR A 32 -43.88 -19.55 11.04
CA THR A 32 -42.47 -19.80 11.40
C THR A 32 -41.97 -18.57 12.16
N ARG A 33 -41.52 -18.77 13.39
CA ARG A 33 -40.88 -17.77 14.25
C ARG A 33 -39.71 -17.15 13.49
N ALA A 34 -39.88 -15.91 13.01
CA ALA A 34 -38.81 -15.14 12.42
C ALA A 34 -37.75 -14.90 13.51
N GLN A 35 -36.57 -15.48 13.29
CA GLN A 35 -35.38 -15.14 14.05
C GLN A 35 -34.95 -13.76 13.54
N GLU A 36 -35.13 -12.76 14.40
CA GLU A 36 -34.76 -11.37 14.13
C GLU A 36 -33.26 -11.32 13.83
N LEU A 37 -32.91 -11.10 12.56
CA LEU A 37 -31.54 -10.84 12.14
C LEU A 37 -31.08 -9.56 12.84
N ALA A 38 -29.98 -9.65 13.59
CA ALA A 38 -29.36 -8.50 14.21
C ALA A 38 -29.06 -7.43 13.15
N PRO A 39 -29.21 -6.13 13.48
CA PRO A 39 -28.95 -5.06 12.51
C PRO A 39 -27.50 -5.14 12.04
N THR A 40 -27.33 -5.22 10.72
CA THR A 40 -26.06 -5.01 10.03
C THR A 40 -25.55 -3.62 10.41
N ASN A 41 -24.39 -3.55 11.06
CA ASN A 41 -23.66 -2.31 11.33
C ASN A 41 -23.14 -1.74 9.99
N THR A 42 -24.01 -1.19 9.16
CA THR A 42 -23.58 -0.23 8.14
C THR A 42 -23.27 1.07 8.89
N PRO A 43 -22.04 1.61 8.83
CA PRO A 43 -21.75 2.90 9.44
C PRO A 43 -22.77 3.92 8.91
N ALA A 44 -23.52 4.53 9.82
CA ALA A 44 -24.40 5.63 9.46
C ALA A 44 -23.52 6.75 8.85
N ILE A 45 -23.95 7.31 7.72
CA ILE A 45 -23.30 8.49 7.14
C ILE A 45 -23.44 9.60 8.17
N SER A 46 -22.34 9.92 8.86
CA SER A 46 -22.29 11.05 9.77
C SER A 46 -22.43 12.33 8.95
N THR A 47 -23.48 13.11 9.20
CA THR A 47 -23.62 14.46 8.66
C THR A 47 -22.95 15.51 9.55
N ALA A 48 -22.21 15.08 10.58
CA ALA A 48 -21.44 15.99 11.41
C ALA A 48 -20.23 16.52 10.64
N ALA A 49 -19.92 17.80 10.80
CA ALA A 49 -18.69 18.37 10.26
C ALA A 49 -17.48 17.61 10.85
N PRO A 50 -16.41 17.40 10.07
CA PRO A 50 -15.21 16.72 10.55
C PRO A 50 -14.65 17.41 11.79
N LEU A 51 -14.15 16.63 12.73
CA LEU A 51 -13.50 17.13 13.93
C LEU A 51 -12.21 17.85 13.52
N SER A 52 -12.18 19.17 13.66
CA SER A 52 -10.96 19.98 13.51
C SER A 52 -10.06 19.94 14.75
N SER A 53 -10.64 19.68 15.93
CA SER A 53 -9.92 19.38 17.16
C SER A 53 -10.01 17.89 17.46
N VAL A 54 -8.86 17.22 17.39
CA VAL A 54 -8.74 15.78 17.63
C VAL A 54 -8.74 15.49 19.14
N PRO A 55 -9.55 14.54 19.67
CA PRO A 55 -9.53 14.16 21.08
C PRO A 55 -8.16 13.64 21.52
N ALA A 56 -7.82 13.73 22.82
CA ALA A 56 -6.53 13.25 23.33
C ALA A 56 -6.34 11.72 23.24
N ASN A 57 -7.42 10.96 23.11
CA ASN A 57 -7.37 9.54 22.78
C ASN A 57 -8.57 9.19 21.92
N TRP A 58 -8.39 8.22 21.03
CA TRP A 58 -9.45 7.66 20.20
C TRP A 58 -9.12 6.23 19.81
N GLY A 59 -10.15 5.42 19.62
CA GLY A 59 -10.03 4.06 19.11
C GLY A 59 -11.20 3.72 18.20
N LEU A 60 -10.90 3.11 17.06
CA LEU A 60 -11.90 2.56 16.16
C LEU A 60 -12.58 1.37 16.84
N ASN A 61 -13.91 1.42 16.91
CA ASN A 61 -14.71 0.31 17.41
C ASN A 61 -15.06 -0.66 16.27
N GLY A 62 -15.24 -1.95 16.60
CA GLY A 62 -15.69 -2.96 15.63
C GLY A 62 -14.59 -3.56 14.76
N VAL A 63 -13.32 -3.27 15.04
CA VAL A 63 -12.18 -3.93 14.38
C VAL A 63 -11.91 -5.30 14.99
N THR A 64 -11.46 -6.25 14.17
CA THR A 64 -11.06 -7.60 14.60
C THR A 64 -9.62 -7.85 14.20
N HIS A 65 -8.78 -8.20 15.17
CA HIS A 65 -7.40 -8.62 14.92
C HIS A 65 -7.35 -10.01 14.29
N ILE A 66 -6.38 -10.21 13.38
CA ILE A 66 -5.98 -11.52 12.89
C ILE A 66 -4.44 -11.60 12.82
N TYR A 67 -3.90 -12.76 13.21
CA TYR A 67 -2.49 -13.07 12.99
C TYR A 67 -2.21 -13.34 11.52
N GLN A 68 -1.06 -12.91 11.01
CA GLN A 68 -0.64 -13.25 9.66
C GLN A 68 -0.28 -14.74 9.56
N SER A 69 -0.55 -15.34 8.40
CA SER A 69 0.18 -16.53 7.97
C SER A 69 1.54 -16.16 7.37
N TRP A 70 2.26 -17.13 6.81
CA TRP A 70 3.56 -16.90 6.15
C TRP A 70 3.49 -15.76 5.13
N ASN A 71 4.42 -14.80 5.25
CA ASN A 71 4.54 -13.57 4.44
C ASN A 71 3.24 -12.76 4.25
N ASN A 72 2.23 -12.95 5.10
CA ASN A 72 0.90 -12.35 4.90
C ASN A 72 0.67 -11.05 5.69
N CYS A 73 1.71 -10.32 6.11
CA CYS A 73 1.52 -9.06 6.84
C CYS A 73 0.60 -8.08 6.08
N GLY A 74 0.82 -7.87 4.78
CA GLY A 74 -0.05 -7.03 3.93
C GLY A 74 -1.51 -7.48 3.89
N PRO A 75 -1.82 -8.71 3.44
CA PRO A 75 -3.20 -9.22 3.40
C PRO A 75 -3.89 -9.26 4.76
N ALA A 76 -3.19 -9.67 5.81
CA ALA A 76 -3.74 -9.71 7.16
C ALA A 76 -4.10 -8.30 7.65
N THR A 77 -3.17 -7.36 7.53
CA THR A 77 -3.35 -5.98 7.96
C THR A 77 -4.44 -5.24 7.19
N LEU A 78 -4.49 -5.41 5.87
CA LEU A 78 -5.58 -4.86 5.05
C LEU A 78 -6.95 -5.42 5.48
N THR A 79 -7.00 -6.73 5.73
CA THR A 79 -8.22 -7.39 6.17
C THR A 79 -8.67 -6.86 7.52
N MET A 80 -7.75 -6.64 8.49
CA MET A 80 -8.10 -6.02 9.77
C MET A 80 -8.73 -4.64 9.59
N ALA A 81 -8.21 -3.81 8.68
CA ALA A 81 -8.84 -2.52 8.35
C ALA A 81 -10.24 -2.70 7.73
N LEU A 82 -10.44 -3.70 6.87
CA LEU A 82 -11.75 -4.02 6.27
C LEU A 82 -12.79 -4.53 7.29
N THR A 83 -12.36 -5.15 8.40
CA THR A 83 -13.29 -5.59 9.46
C THR A 83 -14.06 -4.43 10.09
N TYR A 84 -13.50 -3.22 10.08
CA TYR A 84 -14.19 -1.99 10.48
C TYR A 84 -15.52 -1.78 9.71
N TYR A 85 -15.56 -2.23 8.46
CA TYR A 85 -16.73 -2.14 7.58
C TYR A 85 -17.56 -3.43 7.56
N GLY A 86 -17.32 -4.36 8.49
CA GLY A 86 -18.06 -5.61 8.62
C GLY A 86 -17.62 -6.71 7.64
N ILE A 87 -16.49 -6.54 6.94
CA ILE A 87 -15.88 -7.64 6.19
C ILE A 87 -15.36 -8.71 7.16
N GLN A 88 -15.51 -9.97 6.80
CA GLN A 88 -15.07 -11.09 7.64
C GLN A 88 -13.56 -11.01 7.91
N ALA A 89 -13.16 -11.33 9.14
CA ALA A 89 -11.78 -11.43 9.57
C ALA A 89 -11.10 -12.69 8.99
N ASP A 90 -10.92 -12.72 7.68
CA ASP A 90 -10.29 -13.80 6.91
C ASP A 90 -9.36 -13.21 5.85
N GLN A 91 -8.05 -13.43 6.02
CA GLN A 91 -7.03 -12.90 5.11
C GLN A 91 -6.94 -13.65 3.77
N ASN A 92 -7.56 -14.83 3.63
CA ASN A 92 -7.38 -15.68 2.46
C ASN A 92 -7.82 -15.05 1.13
N PRO A 93 -8.98 -14.34 1.06
CA PRO A 93 -9.38 -13.66 -0.18
C PRO A 93 -8.36 -12.60 -0.62
N ALA A 94 -7.87 -11.78 0.32
CA ALA A 94 -6.86 -10.78 0.04
C ALA A 94 -5.52 -11.42 -0.34
N ALA A 95 -5.09 -12.46 0.39
CA ALA A 95 -3.83 -13.15 0.14
C ALA A 95 -3.80 -13.81 -1.25
N THR A 96 -4.88 -14.47 -1.65
CA THR A 96 -4.97 -15.15 -2.96
C THR A 96 -4.84 -14.18 -4.14
N TRP A 97 -5.31 -12.94 -3.97
CA TRP A 97 -5.22 -11.94 -5.02
C TRP A 97 -3.90 -11.17 -4.99
N LEU A 98 -3.49 -10.71 -3.79
CA LEU A 98 -2.31 -9.88 -3.57
C LEU A 98 -0.99 -10.66 -3.68
N LYS A 99 -0.97 -11.94 -3.28
CA LYS A 99 0.14 -12.86 -3.53
C LYS A 99 -0.38 -14.22 -4.01
N PRO A 100 -0.64 -14.39 -5.30
CA PRO A 100 -1.01 -15.70 -5.82
C PRO A 100 0.10 -16.76 -5.60
N ASN A 101 1.35 -16.34 -5.39
CA ASN A 101 2.44 -17.20 -4.90
C ASN A 101 2.63 -17.08 -3.39
N TYR A 102 2.64 -18.21 -2.69
CA TYR A 102 2.78 -18.23 -1.23
C TYR A 102 4.18 -17.81 -0.72
N GLU A 103 5.22 -17.85 -1.56
CA GLU A 103 6.58 -17.44 -1.20
C GLU A 103 6.88 -15.96 -1.42
N ASP A 104 5.97 -15.23 -2.09
CA ASP A 104 6.08 -13.79 -2.28
C ASP A 104 6.31 -13.09 -0.93
N LYS A 105 7.35 -12.25 -0.90
CA LYS A 105 7.81 -11.55 0.30
C LYS A 105 7.12 -10.20 0.49
N ASN A 106 6.42 -9.71 -0.53
CA ASN A 106 5.92 -8.36 -0.57
C ASN A 106 4.42 -8.32 -0.90
N VAL A 107 3.81 -7.18 -0.59
CA VAL A 107 2.64 -6.68 -1.28
C VAL A 107 2.89 -5.21 -1.43
N THR A 108 2.82 -4.69 -2.64
CA THR A 108 2.99 -3.26 -2.84
C THR A 108 1.73 -2.49 -2.40
N PRO A 109 1.89 -1.25 -1.90
CA PRO A 109 0.76 -0.43 -1.47
C PRO A 109 -0.30 -0.21 -2.57
N TRP A 110 0.10 -0.13 -3.84
CA TRP A 110 -0.83 0.07 -4.95
C TRP A 110 -1.68 -1.19 -5.20
N GLU A 111 -1.14 -2.39 -5.01
CA GLU A 111 -1.91 -3.63 -5.11
C GLU A 111 -2.98 -3.69 -4.03
N MET A 112 -2.66 -3.27 -2.80
CA MET A 112 -3.65 -3.19 -1.71
C MET A 112 -4.79 -2.23 -2.06
N VAL A 113 -4.45 -1.07 -2.64
CA VAL A 113 -5.45 -0.09 -3.09
C VAL A 113 -6.31 -0.68 -4.23
N GLU A 114 -5.70 -1.30 -5.22
CA GLU A 114 -6.39 -1.93 -6.35
C GLU A 114 -7.31 -3.07 -5.89
N TYR A 115 -6.85 -3.90 -4.96
CA TYR A 115 -7.66 -4.97 -4.37
C TYR A 115 -8.93 -4.41 -3.73
N VAL A 116 -8.82 -3.36 -2.90
CA VAL A 116 -10.00 -2.74 -2.30
C VAL A 116 -10.92 -2.16 -3.38
N ASN A 117 -10.35 -1.46 -4.36
CA ASN A 117 -11.12 -0.75 -5.37
C ASN A 117 -11.79 -1.66 -6.42
N THR A 118 -11.31 -2.91 -6.57
CA THR A 118 -11.79 -3.81 -7.64
C THR A 118 -12.33 -5.15 -7.16
N GLN A 119 -11.86 -5.67 -6.03
CA GLN A 119 -12.20 -7.01 -5.54
C GLN A 119 -13.14 -6.98 -4.33
N VAL A 120 -13.08 -5.92 -3.51
CA VAL A 120 -13.96 -5.81 -2.34
C VAL A 120 -15.36 -5.32 -2.80
N PRO A 121 -16.43 -6.10 -2.56
CA PRO A 121 -17.76 -5.73 -3.02
C PRO A 121 -18.31 -4.51 -2.24
N GLY A 122 -19.14 -3.72 -2.91
CA GLY A 122 -19.89 -2.63 -2.29
C GLY A 122 -19.33 -1.25 -2.61
N THR A 123 -19.26 -0.40 -1.60
CA THR A 123 -18.93 1.04 -1.72
C THR A 123 -17.55 1.38 -1.18
N LEU A 124 -16.76 0.38 -0.78
CA LEU A 124 -15.44 0.61 -0.22
C LEU A 124 -14.44 0.98 -1.30
N GLN A 125 -13.58 1.93 -0.97
CA GLN A 125 -12.44 2.36 -1.76
C GLN A 125 -11.23 2.53 -0.84
N ALA A 126 -10.05 2.56 -1.45
CA ALA A 126 -8.82 2.91 -0.80
C ALA A 126 -8.03 3.93 -1.64
N LEU A 127 -7.20 4.70 -0.95
CA LEU A 127 -6.18 5.55 -1.56
C LEU A 127 -4.91 5.45 -0.73
N VAL A 128 -3.77 5.78 -1.35
CA VAL A 128 -2.46 5.85 -0.71
C VAL A 128 -1.92 7.28 -0.75
N ARG A 129 -1.23 7.69 0.31
CA ARG A 129 -0.51 8.96 0.40
C ARG A 129 0.81 8.76 1.11
N HIS A 130 1.71 9.72 0.94
CA HIS A 130 3.06 9.70 1.49
C HIS A 130 3.33 10.94 2.33
N GLY A 131 4.42 10.92 3.10
CA GLY A 131 4.80 12.05 3.95
C GLY A 131 3.74 12.35 5.01
N GLY A 132 3.04 11.32 5.52
CA GLY A 132 2.10 11.49 6.61
C GLY A 132 2.76 12.00 7.88
N THR A 133 1.95 12.52 8.80
CA THR A 133 2.42 12.90 10.15
C THR A 133 1.58 12.19 11.20
N ILE A 134 2.08 12.14 12.44
CA ILE A 134 1.34 11.63 13.59
C ILE A 134 -0.02 12.33 13.70
N GLU A 135 -0.06 13.65 13.51
CA GLU A 135 -1.27 14.47 13.56
C GLU A 135 -2.24 14.11 12.44
N GLN A 136 -1.76 13.88 11.21
CA GLN A 136 -2.61 13.45 10.10
C GLN A 136 -3.26 12.08 10.39
N LEU A 137 -2.50 11.12 10.92
CA LEU A 137 -3.07 9.81 11.27
C LEU A 137 -4.09 9.93 12.39
N LYS A 138 -3.80 10.68 13.46
CA LYS A 138 -4.74 10.94 14.55
C LYS A 138 -6.03 11.60 14.03
N LEU A 139 -5.90 12.58 13.14
CA LEU A 139 -7.04 13.27 12.52
C LEU A 139 -7.92 12.30 11.74
N LEU A 140 -7.34 11.42 10.92
CA LEU A 140 -8.07 10.43 10.15
C LEU A 140 -8.77 9.41 11.07
N ILE A 141 -8.05 8.88 12.05
CA ILE A 141 -8.54 7.88 13.00
C ILE A 141 -9.69 8.44 13.86
N ALA A 142 -9.54 9.67 14.38
CA ALA A 142 -10.57 10.35 15.17
C ALA A 142 -11.84 10.65 14.35
N ASN A 143 -11.69 10.81 13.03
CA ASN A 143 -12.81 10.92 12.10
C ASN A 143 -13.22 9.56 11.51
N ASN A 144 -12.87 8.44 12.15
CA ASN A 144 -13.33 7.11 11.77
C ASN A 144 -12.94 6.68 10.34
N PHE A 145 -11.72 7.01 9.93
CA PHE A 145 -11.10 6.49 8.71
C PHE A 145 -9.99 5.49 9.09
N PRO A 146 -10.19 4.18 8.87
CA PRO A 146 -9.15 3.16 9.05
C PRO A 146 -7.89 3.47 8.24
N VAL A 147 -6.72 3.42 8.91
CA VAL A 147 -5.42 3.70 8.29
C VAL A 147 -4.51 2.49 8.41
N VAL A 148 -4.00 2.01 7.28
CA VAL A 148 -2.90 1.06 7.21
C VAL A 148 -1.62 1.83 6.87
N VAL A 149 -0.51 1.51 7.53
CA VAL A 149 0.81 2.05 7.16
C VAL A 149 1.76 0.92 6.82
N GLU A 150 2.77 1.23 6.01
CA GLU A 150 3.94 0.38 5.83
C GLU A 150 5.12 1.00 6.57
N ALA A 151 5.86 0.20 7.33
CA ALA A 151 6.97 0.66 8.14
C ALA A 151 8.13 -0.34 8.05
N GLY A 152 9.34 0.15 8.33
CA GLY A 152 10.43 -0.76 8.67
C GLY A 152 10.10 -1.48 9.97
N TYR A 153 10.69 -2.63 10.18
CA TYR A 153 10.43 -3.40 11.37
C TYR A 153 11.61 -4.31 11.65
N ASP A 154 12.16 -4.23 12.85
CA ASP A 154 12.99 -5.28 13.41
C ASP A 154 12.26 -5.72 14.67
N PRO A 155 11.58 -6.89 14.65
CA PRO A 155 10.68 -7.28 15.72
C PRO A 155 11.39 -7.21 17.08
N PRO A 156 10.95 -6.35 18.02
CA PRO A 156 11.64 -6.17 19.29
C PRO A 156 11.79 -7.47 20.08
N ASN A 157 10.83 -8.38 19.90
CA ASN A 157 10.73 -9.64 20.63
C ASN A 157 11.32 -10.84 19.85
N ASP A 158 11.68 -10.67 18.57
CA ASP A 158 12.25 -11.72 17.70
C ASP A 158 13.17 -11.10 16.63
N PRO A 159 14.43 -10.76 16.97
CA PRO A 159 15.32 -10.04 16.06
C PRO A 159 15.67 -10.86 14.82
N GLN A 160 14.95 -10.62 13.73
CA GLN A 160 15.17 -11.21 12.41
C GLN A 160 15.91 -10.26 11.46
N GLY A 161 16.27 -9.08 11.96
CA GLY A 161 16.82 -7.95 11.21
C GLY A 161 15.73 -7.21 10.44
N TRP A 162 16.05 -5.99 10.02
CA TRP A 162 15.12 -5.09 9.32
C TRP A 162 14.35 -5.79 8.19
N MET A 163 13.04 -5.61 8.19
CA MET A 163 12.09 -6.02 7.16
C MET A 163 11.00 -4.96 6.99
N GLY A 164 10.23 -5.02 5.90
CA GLY A 164 8.99 -4.25 5.76
C GLY A 164 7.86 -4.93 6.52
N HIS A 165 6.97 -4.13 7.11
CA HIS A 165 5.80 -4.61 7.85
C HIS A 165 4.64 -3.64 7.71
N TYR A 166 3.42 -4.19 7.67
CA TYR A 166 2.20 -3.41 7.59
C TYR A 166 1.52 -3.35 8.96
N LEU A 167 1.19 -2.14 9.40
CA LEU A 167 0.47 -1.90 10.67
C LEU A 167 -0.91 -1.32 10.40
N PHE A 168 -1.95 -1.89 11.03
CA PHE A 168 -3.27 -1.26 11.05
C PHE A 168 -3.36 -0.37 12.29
N VAL A 169 -3.32 0.95 12.10
CA VAL A 169 -3.38 1.92 13.19
C VAL A 169 -4.84 2.15 13.55
N SER A 170 -5.26 1.52 14.65
CA SER A 170 -6.67 1.47 15.08
C SER A 170 -7.02 2.50 16.15
N GLY A 171 -6.04 3.15 16.75
CA GLY A 171 -6.27 4.13 17.81
C GLY A 171 -4.99 4.84 18.23
N TYR A 172 -5.12 5.74 19.19
CA TYR A 172 -4.01 6.46 19.80
C TYR A 172 -4.38 6.95 21.21
N ASP A 173 -3.37 7.19 22.04
CA ASP A 173 -3.50 7.77 23.38
C ASP A 173 -2.35 8.74 23.65
N ASP A 174 -2.65 10.03 23.70
CA ASP A 174 -1.67 11.10 23.94
C ASP A 174 -1.17 11.16 25.37
N ALA A 175 -1.93 10.67 26.35
CA ALA A 175 -1.45 10.59 27.73
C ALA A 175 -0.33 9.56 27.87
N GLN A 176 -0.38 8.51 27.04
CA GLN A 176 0.64 7.46 26.98
C GLN A 176 1.69 7.73 25.89
N GLY A 177 1.41 8.58 24.91
CA GLY A 177 2.31 8.87 23.80
C GLY A 177 2.41 7.73 22.78
N VAL A 178 1.32 7.00 22.55
CA VAL A 178 1.32 5.78 21.73
C VAL A 178 0.24 5.76 20.65
N PHE A 179 0.56 5.12 19.52
CA PHE A 179 -0.45 4.54 18.65
C PHE A 179 -0.84 3.15 19.16
N VAL A 180 -2.11 2.78 18.98
CA VAL A 180 -2.62 1.43 19.23
C VAL A 180 -2.86 0.75 17.88
N THR A 181 -2.09 -0.30 17.60
CA THR A 181 -2.16 -1.03 16.33
C THR A 181 -2.82 -2.39 16.51
N GLN A 182 -3.41 -2.89 15.43
CA GLN A 182 -3.67 -4.33 15.28
C GLN A 182 -2.49 -4.87 14.47
N ASP A 183 -1.47 -5.36 15.17
CA ASP A 183 -0.24 -5.84 14.54
C ASP A 183 -0.39 -7.33 14.21
N SER A 184 -0.26 -7.71 12.94
CA SER A 184 -0.45 -9.09 12.52
C SER A 184 0.65 -10.05 13.01
N PHE A 185 1.78 -9.53 13.47
CA PHE A 185 2.91 -10.25 14.04
C PHE A 185 2.86 -10.26 15.58
N GLU A 186 2.79 -9.09 16.22
CA GLU A 186 2.85 -8.98 17.70
C GLU A 186 1.51 -9.32 18.38
N GLY A 187 0.38 -8.90 17.79
CA GLY A 187 -0.95 -9.18 18.33
C GLY A 187 -1.90 -7.97 18.36
N ALA A 188 -3.05 -8.21 18.97
CA ALA A 188 -4.15 -7.23 19.06
C ALA A 188 -3.81 -6.06 20.00
N ASN A 189 -4.22 -4.85 19.62
CA ASN A 189 -4.04 -3.62 20.39
C ASN A 189 -2.60 -3.37 20.88
N TYR A 190 -1.61 -3.74 20.07
CA TYR A 190 -0.21 -3.57 20.42
C TYR A 190 0.16 -2.08 20.42
N PRO A 191 0.73 -1.53 21.51
CA PRO A 191 1.09 -0.13 21.57
C PRO A 191 2.48 0.12 20.98
N TYR A 192 2.59 1.15 20.15
CA TYR A 192 3.86 1.70 19.69
C TYR A 192 4.00 3.15 20.14
N GLU A 193 5.10 3.48 20.84
CA GLU A 193 5.44 4.87 21.15
C GLU A 193 5.56 5.68 19.85
N TYR A 194 5.06 6.92 19.86
CA TYR A 194 5.04 7.76 18.66
C TYR A 194 6.41 7.94 18.02
N ALA A 195 7.47 8.10 18.82
CA ALA A 195 8.83 8.27 18.33
C ALA A 195 9.36 7.00 17.64
N TYR A 196 9.16 5.84 18.27
CA TYR A 196 9.53 4.55 17.69
C TYR A 196 8.75 4.28 16.41
N PHE A 197 7.43 4.51 16.43
CA PHE A 197 6.58 4.35 15.25
C PHE A 197 7.08 5.23 14.08
N ASP A 198 7.34 6.52 14.33
CA ASP A 198 7.77 7.44 13.27
C ASP A 198 9.16 7.10 12.72
N GLU A 199 10.09 6.68 13.58
CA GLU A 199 11.43 6.24 13.17
C GLU A 199 11.35 5.19 12.06
N PHE A 200 10.53 4.17 12.28
CA PHE A 200 10.36 3.06 11.36
C PHE A 200 9.42 3.35 10.19
N TRP A 201 8.33 4.09 10.42
CA TRP A 201 7.38 4.50 9.38
C TRP A 201 8.05 5.39 8.32
N ARG A 202 9.01 6.20 8.74
CA ARG A 202 9.84 7.02 7.86
C ARG A 202 10.67 6.21 6.87
N HIS A 203 11.04 4.97 7.18
CA HIS A 203 11.76 4.10 6.24
C HIS A 203 10.98 3.82 4.96
N PHE A 204 9.66 4.01 4.98
CA PHE A 204 8.73 3.84 3.87
C PHE A 204 8.05 5.16 3.48
N ASN A 205 8.81 6.27 3.56
CA ASN A 205 8.35 7.61 3.18
C ASN A 205 7.04 8.04 3.90
N ARG A 206 6.83 7.56 5.14
CA ARG A 206 5.61 7.76 5.92
C ARG A 206 4.34 7.49 5.10
N LEU A 207 4.34 6.36 4.40
CA LEU A 207 3.24 5.91 3.57
C LEU A 207 2.03 5.51 4.42
N TYR A 208 0.84 5.91 3.99
CA TYR A 208 -0.41 5.47 4.59
C TYR A 208 -1.47 5.22 3.54
N ILE A 209 -2.23 4.15 3.75
CA ILE A 209 -3.41 3.77 2.98
C ILE A 209 -4.63 4.05 3.84
N VAL A 210 -5.61 4.74 3.27
CA VAL A 210 -6.89 4.99 3.93
C VAL A 210 -7.96 4.15 3.25
N VAL A 211 -8.66 3.32 4.02
CA VAL A 211 -9.82 2.56 3.54
C VAL A 211 -11.09 3.30 3.95
N TYR A 212 -11.95 3.63 2.98
CA TYR A 212 -13.11 4.47 3.19
C TYR A 212 -14.32 4.00 2.39
N ASP A 213 -15.51 4.40 2.82
CA ASP A 213 -16.70 4.29 2.00
C ASP A 213 -16.77 5.49 1.05
N VAL A 214 -16.98 5.26 -0.26
CA VAL A 214 -17.04 6.32 -1.30
C VAL A 214 -18.05 7.43 -0.95
N ARG A 215 -19.08 7.15 -0.16
CA ARG A 215 -20.05 8.14 0.31
C ARG A 215 -19.43 9.20 1.24
N ARG A 216 -18.25 8.92 1.81
CA ARG A 216 -17.46 9.81 2.68
C ARG A 216 -16.19 10.34 1.99
N GLU A 217 -16.04 10.15 0.67
CA GLU A 217 -14.85 10.59 -0.06
C GLU A 217 -14.60 12.09 0.10
N ALA A 218 -15.64 12.93 -0.05
CA ALA A 218 -15.52 14.38 0.09
C ALA A 218 -15.05 14.81 1.50
N GLU A 219 -15.47 14.08 2.53
CA GLU A 219 -15.02 14.30 3.91
C GLU A 219 -13.54 13.92 4.05
N LEU A 220 -13.14 12.77 3.52
CA LEU A 220 -11.74 12.33 3.51
C LEU A 220 -10.84 13.33 2.79
N MET A 221 -11.22 13.79 1.60
CA MET A 221 -10.44 14.79 0.85
C MET A 221 -10.30 16.10 1.63
N ALA A 222 -11.35 16.53 2.35
CA ALA A 222 -11.26 17.70 3.21
C ALA A 222 -10.28 17.50 4.38
N LEU A 223 -10.23 16.31 4.98
CA LEU A 223 -9.31 15.96 6.07
C LEU A 223 -7.85 15.81 5.61
N LEU A 224 -7.63 15.38 4.36
CA LEU A 224 -6.30 15.33 3.75
C LEU A 224 -5.78 16.72 3.37
N GLY A 225 -6.66 17.70 3.17
CA GLY A 225 -6.28 19.07 2.83
C GLY A 225 -5.44 19.13 1.56
N ASP A 226 -4.28 19.78 1.61
CA ASP A 226 -3.35 19.87 0.48
C ASP A 226 -2.81 18.50 0.04
N ASN A 227 -2.84 17.49 0.90
CA ASN A 227 -2.45 16.12 0.54
C ASN A 227 -3.57 15.35 -0.18
N ALA A 228 -4.75 15.94 -0.37
CA ALA A 228 -5.83 15.31 -1.14
C ALA A 228 -5.44 15.17 -2.62
N ASP A 229 -4.77 16.18 -3.20
CA ASP A 229 -4.18 16.08 -4.53
C ASP A 229 -2.89 15.27 -4.47
N GLU A 230 -2.79 14.25 -5.31
CA GLU A 230 -1.69 13.29 -5.29
C GLU A 230 -0.35 13.96 -5.67
N GLN A 231 -0.37 14.83 -6.68
CA GLN A 231 0.82 15.56 -7.13
C GLN A 231 1.32 16.50 -6.04
N GLN A 232 0.42 17.22 -5.37
CA GLN A 232 0.76 18.08 -4.24
C GLN A 232 1.25 17.26 -3.04
N ASN A 233 0.68 16.08 -2.77
CA ASN A 233 1.16 15.19 -1.72
C ASN A 233 2.61 14.74 -1.95
N TYR A 234 2.98 14.37 -3.18
CA TYR A 234 4.37 14.04 -3.51
C TYR A 234 5.33 15.23 -3.35
N GLN A 235 4.88 16.45 -3.66
CA GLN A 235 5.67 17.66 -3.44
C GLN A 235 5.88 17.93 -1.93
N ASN A 236 4.84 17.75 -1.12
CA ASN A 236 4.90 17.91 0.33
C ASN A 236 5.84 16.87 0.96
N ALA A 237 5.70 15.60 0.57
CA ALA A 237 6.56 14.52 1.02
C ALA A 237 8.03 14.72 0.59
N LEU A 238 8.27 15.19 -0.64
CA LEU A 238 9.61 15.58 -1.09
C LEU A 238 10.21 16.70 -0.24
N ALA A 239 9.41 17.72 0.11
CA ALA A 239 9.87 18.83 0.94
C ALA A 239 10.28 18.35 2.34
N ALA A 240 9.51 17.45 2.94
CA ALA A 240 9.83 16.82 4.22
C ALA A 240 11.13 15.99 4.14
N ALA A 241 11.22 15.08 3.17
CA ALA A 241 12.42 14.25 2.98
C ALA A 241 13.68 15.10 2.72
N ARG A 242 13.55 16.19 1.96
CA ARG A 242 14.64 17.15 1.73
C ARG A 242 15.05 17.87 3.02
N ALA A 243 14.10 18.28 3.85
CA ALA A 243 14.41 18.90 5.13
C ALA A 243 15.19 17.95 6.04
N GLU A 244 14.81 16.67 6.08
CA GLU A 244 15.53 15.64 6.83
C GLU A 244 16.95 15.42 6.30
N ALA A 245 17.13 15.29 4.98
CA ALA A 245 18.45 15.13 4.37
C ALA A 245 19.36 16.35 4.57
N ILE A 246 18.79 17.55 4.70
CA ILE A 246 19.53 18.77 5.07
C ILE A 246 19.94 18.74 6.54
N ALA A 247 19.04 18.32 7.43
CA ALA A 247 19.28 18.24 8.87
C ALA A 247 20.33 17.16 9.20
N ASN A 248 20.27 16.02 8.52
CA ASN A 248 21.24 14.95 8.62
C ASN A 248 21.61 14.41 7.23
N ARG A 249 22.77 14.83 6.71
CA ARG A 249 23.27 14.36 5.41
C ARG A 249 23.69 12.90 5.41
N GLU A 250 23.91 12.32 6.58
CA GLU A 250 24.26 10.91 6.77
C GLU A 250 23.03 10.02 6.96
N ASP A 251 21.83 10.51 6.62
CA ASP A 251 20.59 9.74 6.74
C ASP A 251 20.23 9.04 5.42
N PRO A 252 20.43 7.72 5.29
CA PRO A 252 20.17 7.01 4.04
C PRO A 252 18.67 6.99 3.69
N PHE A 253 17.77 6.97 4.67
CA PHE A 253 16.32 6.94 4.42
C PHE A 253 15.79 8.29 3.96
N ALA A 254 16.33 9.40 4.47
CA ALA A 254 15.95 10.73 3.98
C ALA A 254 16.27 10.88 2.48
N TRP A 255 17.46 10.45 2.06
CA TRP A 255 17.84 10.43 0.63
C TRP A 255 17.00 9.45 -0.18
N PHE A 256 16.72 8.27 0.37
CA PHE A 256 15.86 7.29 -0.31
C PHE A 256 14.46 7.85 -0.54
N ASN A 257 13.85 8.44 0.48
CA ASN A 257 12.54 9.07 0.40
C ASN A 257 12.53 10.25 -0.58
N MET A 258 13.60 11.05 -0.65
CA MET A 258 13.74 12.06 -1.72
C MET A 258 13.70 11.39 -3.10
N GLY A 259 14.45 10.31 -3.30
CA GLY A 259 14.44 9.51 -4.53
C GLY A 259 13.04 9.00 -4.88
N THR A 260 12.32 8.43 -3.91
CA THR A 260 10.95 7.92 -4.06
C THR A 260 10.01 9.02 -4.52
N ASN A 261 10.03 10.19 -3.88
CA ASN A 261 9.17 11.30 -4.29
C ASN A 261 9.58 11.87 -5.65
N PHE A 262 10.87 11.92 -5.99
CA PHE A 262 11.29 12.31 -7.34
C PHE A 262 10.78 11.35 -8.42
N VAL A 263 10.75 10.04 -8.16
CA VAL A 263 10.14 9.05 -9.07
C VAL A 263 8.67 9.35 -9.30
N TYR A 264 7.89 9.56 -8.23
CA TYR A 264 6.46 9.91 -8.36
C TYR A 264 6.23 11.21 -9.15
N LEU A 265 7.15 12.17 -9.04
CA LEU A 265 7.13 13.44 -9.78
C LEU A 265 7.68 13.32 -11.21
N GLY A 266 8.16 12.16 -11.64
CA GLY A 266 8.78 11.93 -12.95
C GLY A 266 10.18 12.54 -13.13
N MET A 267 10.83 12.94 -12.03
CA MET A 267 12.16 13.55 -11.99
C MET A 267 13.25 12.48 -11.84
N TYR A 268 13.37 11.60 -12.85
CA TYR A 268 14.17 10.37 -12.72
C TYR A 268 15.69 10.60 -12.58
N ALA A 269 16.22 11.68 -13.16
CA ALA A 269 17.64 12.01 -13.02
C ALA A 269 18.00 12.39 -11.58
N GLU A 270 17.18 13.24 -10.96
CA GLU A 270 17.30 13.62 -9.56
C GLU A 270 17.04 12.44 -8.64
N ALA A 271 16.07 11.58 -8.98
CA ALA A 271 15.81 10.34 -8.25
C ALA A 271 17.04 9.44 -8.22
N ALA A 272 17.67 9.19 -9.38
CA ALA A 272 18.85 8.32 -9.47
C ALA A 272 20.01 8.84 -8.60
N VAL A 273 20.24 10.16 -8.59
CA VAL A 273 21.25 10.79 -7.73
C VAL A 273 20.91 10.63 -6.24
N ALA A 274 19.64 10.83 -5.86
CA ALA A 274 19.20 10.65 -4.48
C ALA A 274 19.36 9.20 -4.00
N TYR A 275 18.99 8.22 -4.83
CA TYR A 275 19.21 6.81 -4.51
C TYR A 275 20.69 6.42 -4.44
N ASP A 276 21.54 6.98 -5.30
CA ASP A 276 22.99 6.80 -5.19
C ASP A 276 23.50 7.34 -3.86
N GLN A 277 23.05 8.53 -3.45
CA GLN A 277 23.43 9.10 -2.15
C GLN A 277 22.95 8.22 -0.99
N ALA A 278 21.69 7.76 -1.02
CA ALA A 278 21.10 6.88 -0.01
C ALA A 278 21.94 5.60 0.22
N ARG A 279 22.48 5.02 -0.85
CA ARG A 279 23.33 3.81 -0.77
C ARG A 279 24.72 4.06 -0.17
N ASN A 280 25.20 5.30 -0.17
CA ASN A 280 26.58 5.64 0.16
C ASN A 280 26.76 6.33 1.51
N VAL A 281 25.70 6.84 2.14
CA VAL A 281 25.78 7.56 3.42
C VAL A 281 25.32 6.71 4.60
N GLY A 282 25.75 7.07 5.81
CA GLY A 282 25.12 6.56 7.04
C GLY A 282 25.17 5.05 7.26
N GLY A 283 26.08 4.34 6.59
CA GLY A 283 26.13 2.86 6.61
C GLY A 283 25.28 2.18 5.54
N GLY A 284 24.60 2.96 4.68
CA GLY A 284 23.79 2.47 3.58
C GLY A 284 22.37 2.08 3.99
N LEU A 285 21.67 1.40 3.07
CA LEU A 285 20.31 0.93 3.27
C LEU A 285 20.31 -0.51 3.80
N PRO A 286 19.25 -0.94 4.51
CA PRO A 286 19.05 -2.35 4.83
C PRO A 286 19.13 -3.22 3.58
N TRP A 287 19.74 -4.39 3.69
CA TRP A 287 19.95 -5.27 2.53
C TRP A 287 18.64 -5.75 1.89
N ARG A 288 17.56 -5.90 2.68
CA ARG A 288 16.21 -6.26 2.20
C ARG A 288 15.43 -5.09 1.60
N MET A 289 16.01 -3.89 1.47
CA MET A 289 15.29 -2.72 0.93
C MET A 289 14.64 -3.00 -0.42
N ALA A 290 15.35 -3.77 -1.26
CA ALA A 290 14.92 -4.18 -2.59
C ALA A 290 13.70 -5.10 -2.62
N TRP A 291 13.32 -5.70 -1.49
CA TRP A 291 12.18 -6.61 -1.42
C TRP A 291 10.87 -5.84 -1.40
N TYR A 292 10.88 -4.59 -0.94
CA TYR A 292 9.67 -3.81 -0.69
C TYR A 292 9.61 -2.52 -1.52
N GLN A 293 10.76 -1.95 -1.89
CA GLN A 293 10.81 -0.62 -2.51
C GLN A 293 11.57 -0.65 -3.84
N PHE A 294 10.87 -0.28 -4.93
CA PHE A 294 11.35 -0.49 -6.29
C PHE A 294 11.67 0.79 -7.08
N GLY A 295 11.45 1.97 -6.51
CA GLY A 295 11.62 3.25 -7.23
C GLY A 295 13.04 3.48 -7.78
N TRP A 296 14.08 2.96 -7.12
CA TRP A 296 15.45 3.00 -7.63
C TRP A 296 15.67 2.22 -8.92
N TYR A 297 14.99 1.08 -9.12
CA TYR A 297 15.03 0.35 -10.39
C TYR A 297 14.46 1.22 -11.51
N GLN A 298 13.30 1.84 -11.26
CA GLN A 298 12.66 2.74 -12.21
C GLN A 298 13.54 3.95 -12.53
N ALA A 299 14.14 4.59 -11.52
CA ALA A 299 15.03 5.73 -11.73
C ALA A 299 16.26 5.37 -12.58
N TYR A 300 16.91 4.23 -12.32
CA TYR A 300 18.04 3.77 -13.13
C TYR A 300 17.62 3.36 -14.54
N LEU A 301 16.47 2.72 -14.70
CA LEU A 301 15.91 2.37 -16.01
C LEU A 301 15.66 3.63 -16.86
N GLU A 302 14.90 4.59 -16.34
CA GLU A 302 14.49 5.80 -17.06
C GLU A 302 15.67 6.76 -17.35
N THR A 303 16.80 6.58 -16.67
CA THR A 303 18.04 7.32 -16.92
C THR A 303 19.05 6.57 -17.80
N GLY A 304 18.65 5.42 -18.36
CA GLY A 304 19.49 4.62 -19.27
C GLY A 304 20.59 3.83 -18.57
N ARG A 305 20.57 3.75 -17.23
CA ARG A 305 21.54 3.01 -16.41
C ARG A 305 21.15 1.52 -16.33
N TYR A 306 20.95 0.89 -17.48
CA TYR A 306 20.45 -0.49 -17.57
C TYR A 306 21.37 -1.51 -16.88
N ASN A 307 22.69 -1.34 -16.99
CA ASN A 307 23.64 -2.20 -16.29
C ASN A 307 23.51 -2.11 -14.76
N ASP A 308 23.16 -0.93 -14.22
CA ASP A 308 22.95 -0.76 -12.79
C ASP A 308 21.65 -1.43 -12.32
N VAL A 309 20.59 -1.39 -13.15
CA VAL A 309 19.37 -2.19 -12.92
C VAL A 309 19.70 -3.68 -12.86
N ILE A 310 20.48 -4.20 -13.81
CA ILE A 310 20.87 -5.61 -13.84
C ILE A 310 21.75 -5.99 -12.65
N ALA A 311 22.73 -5.15 -12.30
CA ALA A 311 23.60 -5.40 -11.15
C ALA A 311 22.81 -5.39 -9.83
N LEU A 312 21.88 -4.45 -9.68
CA LEU A 312 21.00 -4.38 -8.52
C LEU A 312 20.10 -5.61 -8.43
N ALA A 313 19.46 -5.99 -9.54
CA ALA A 313 18.62 -7.17 -9.60
C ALA A 313 19.42 -8.43 -9.25
N GLN A 314 20.62 -8.58 -9.80
CA GLN A 314 21.49 -9.72 -9.45
C GLN A 314 21.86 -9.74 -7.97
N ALA A 315 22.14 -8.59 -7.35
CA ALA A 315 22.42 -8.53 -5.92
C ALA A 315 21.20 -8.99 -5.09
N THR A 316 20.01 -8.49 -5.41
CA THR A 316 18.75 -8.86 -4.75
C THR A 316 18.40 -10.33 -4.94
N LEU A 317 18.49 -10.86 -6.16
CA LEU A 317 18.16 -12.27 -6.43
C LEU A 317 19.13 -13.27 -5.76
N ASN A 318 20.30 -12.81 -5.30
CA ASN A 318 21.33 -13.64 -4.66
C ASN A 318 21.44 -13.41 -3.14
N ASP A 319 20.54 -12.64 -2.52
CA ASP A 319 20.64 -12.25 -1.11
C ASP A 319 20.02 -13.26 -0.11
N GLY A 320 19.43 -14.35 -0.62
CA GLY A 320 18.83 -15.42 0.19
C GLY A 320 17.32 -15.32 0.39
N GLY A 321 16.66 -14.29 -0.16
CA GLY A 321 15.19 -14.26 -0.23
C GLY A 321 14.61 -13.47 -1.41
N GLY A 322 15.38 -12.59 -2.04
CA GLY A 322 14.93 -11.77 -3.16
C GLY A 322 14.56 -12.57 -4.43
N GLN A 323 14.90 -13.86 -4.52
CA GLN A 323 14.45 -14.72 -5.63
C GLN A 323 12.93 -14.92 -5.69
N TYR A 324 12.20 -14.50 -4.65
CA TYR A 324 10.74 -14.51 -4.58
C TYR A 324 10.11 -13.11 -4.70
N VAL A 325 10.83 -12.14 -5.28
CA VAL A 325 10.37 -10.76 -5.50
C VAL A 325 10.25 -10.53 -7.00
N GLU A 326 9.06 -10.69 -7.56
CA GLU A 326 8.83 -10.68 -9.00
C GLU A 326 9.12 -9.32 -9.65
N GLU A 327 8.98 -8.20 -8.94
CA GLU A 327 9.30 -6.88 -9.46
C GLU A 327 10.78 -6.79 -9.85
N THR A 328 11.67 -7.48 -9.12
CA THR A 328 13.09 -7.54 -9.46
C THR A 328 13.31 -8.16 -10.84
N TYR A 329 12.57 -9.23 -11.16
CA TYR A 329 12.61 -9.86 -12.49
C TYR A 329 11.99 -8.96 -13.55
N TYR A 330 10.89 -8.28 -13.23
CA TYR A 330 10.22 -7.35 -14.15
C TYR A 330 11.13 -6.19 -14.54
N TYR A 331 11.77 -5.51 -13.58
CA TYR A 331 12.70 -4.42 -13.89
C TYR A 331 13.95 -4.91 -14.64
N ALA A 332 14.46 -6.11 -14.31
CA ALA A 332 15.54 -6.72 -15.08
C ALA A 332 15.13 -7.00 -16.54
N ALA A 333 13.88 -7.42 -16.77
CA ALA A 333 13.35 -7.62 -18.11
C ALA A 333 13.30 -6.32 -18.91
N LEU A 334 12.79 -5.23 -18.32
CA LEU A 334 12.74 -3.91 -18.94
C LEU A 334 14.14 -3.41 -19.34
N ALA A 335 15.13 -3.57 -18.45
CA ALA A 335 16.51 -3.19 -18.75
C ALA A 335 17.10 -4.04 -19.88
N ARG A 336 16.86 -5.36 -19.87
CA ARG A 336 17.30 -6.28 -20.94
C ARG A 336 16.68 -5.95 -22.29
N GLU A 337 15.39 -5.66 -22.31
CA GLU A 337 14.69 -5.22 -23.51
C GLU A 337 15.33 -3.95 -24.08
N ALA A 338 15.56 -2.94 -23.23
CA ALA A 338 16.20 -1.68 -23.64
C ALA A 338 17.65 -1.87 -24.14
N MET A 339 18.32 -2.94 -23.71
CA MET A 339 19.64 -3.36 -24.19
C MET A 339 19.59 -4.25 -25.45
N GLY A 340 18.40 -4.58 -25.96
CA GLY A 340 18.22 -5.47 -27.11
C GLY A 340 18.35 -6.96 -26.79
N GLU A 341 18.41 -7.33 -25.50
CA GLU A 341 18.53 -8.70 -25.03
C GLU A 341 17.15 -9.39 -24.93
N ARG A 342 16.42 -9.42 -26.05
CA ARG A 342 15.02 -9.82 -26.13
C ARG A 342 14.72 -11.19 -25.49
N ASP A 343 15.49 -12.22 -25.83
CA ASP A 343 15.25 -13.58 -25.30
C ASP A 343 15.39 -13.61 -23.77
N ARG A 344 16.43 -12.93 -23.26
CA ARG A 344 16.69 -12.81 -21.82
C ARG A 344 15.63 -11.99 -21.08
N ALA A 345 14.99 -11.03 -21.76
CA ALA A 345 13.86 -10.27 -21.22
C ALA A 345 12.60 -11.15 -21.13
N ILE A 346 12.30 -11.92 -22.18
CA ILE A 346 11.17 -12.87 -22.20
C ILE A 346 11.33 -13.92 -21.10
N ASP A 347 12.54 -14.45 -20.88
CA ASP A 347 12.80 -15.40 -19.80
C ASP A 347 12.47 -14.81 -18.42
N ASN A 348 12.84 -13.55 -18.17
CA ASN A 348 12.48 -12.87 -16.93
C ASN A 348 10.98 -12.65 -16.81
N LEU A 349 10.29 -12.27 -17.88
CA LEU A 349 8.84 -12.05 -17.84
C LEU A 349 8.04 -13.35 -17.71
N ASN A 350 8.52 -14.46 -18.28
CA ASN A 350 7.93 -15.77 -18.06
C ASN A 350 7.92 -16.11 -16.56
N PHE A 351 9.05 -15.90 -15.87
CA PHE A 351 9.11 -16.08 -14.42
C PHE A 351 8.08 -15.20 -13.70
N VAL A 352 8.00 -13.91 -14.03
CA VAL A 352 7.05 -12.98 -13.38
C VAL A 352 5.61 -13.46 -13.55
N VAL A 353 5.21 -13.86 -14.76
CA VAL A 353 3.82 -14.26 -15.03
C VAL A 353 3.49 -15.63 -14.43
N ASP A 354 4.45 -16.55 -14.39
CA ASP A 354 4.28 -17.84 -13.72
C ASP A 354 4.19 -17.68 -12.20
N PHE A 355 4.95 -16.73 -11.63
CA PHE A 355 4.94 -16.41 -10.21
C PHE A 355 3.67 -15.65 -9.82
N ASN A 356 3.35 -14.57 -10.52
CA ASN A 356 2.19 -13.73 -10.30
C ASN A 356 1.36 -13.59 -11.60
N PRO A 357 0.34 -14.44 -11.80
CA PRO A 357 -0.55 -14.35 -12.95
C PRO A 357 -1.38 -13.07 -13.00
N ASN A 358 -1.45 -12.29 -11.91
CA ASN A 358 -2.17 -11.02 -11.86
C ASN A 358 -1.29 -9.84 -12.31
N PHE A 359 0.01 -10.03 -12.55
CA PHE A 359 0.91 -8.99 -13.04
C PHE A 359 0.65 -8.66 -14.52
N VAL A 360 -0.32 -7.79 -14.77
CA VAL A 360 -0.82 -7.47 -16.12
C VAL A 360 0.27 -6.90 -17.01
N GLU A 361 1.06 -5.96 -16.51
CA GLU A 361 2.11 -5.26 -17.26
C GLU A 361 3.19 -6.23 -17.75
N ALA A 362 3.62 -7.18 -16.91
CA ALA A 362 4.60 -8.18 -17.27
C ALA A 362 4.07 -9.13 -18.36
N ARG A 363 2.80 -9.55 -18.25
CA ARG A 363 2.13 -10.36 -19.28
C ARG A 363 2.01 -9.63 -20.60
N GLU A 364 1.54 -8.39 -20.59
CA GLU A 364 1.39 -7.59 -21.81
C GLU A 364 2.74 -7.38 -22.52
N LEU A 365 3.78 -7.03 -21.75
CA LEU A 365 5.13 -6.84 -22.31
C LEU A 365 5.68 -8.14 -22.88
N ARG A 366 5.53 -9.27 -22.16
CA ARG A 366 5.96 -10.57 -22.65
C ARG A 366 5.29 -10.91 -23.99
N ASP A 367 3.98 -10.73 -24.07
CA ASP A 367 3.21 -11.09 -25.26
C ASP A 367 3.62 -10.22 -26.47
N GLN A 368 3.88 -8.93 -26.26
CA GLN A 368 4.46 -8.02 -27.28
C GLN A 368 5.84 -8.52 -27.74
N LEU A 369 6.72 -8.80 -26.77
CA LEU A 369 8.05 -9.36 -27.02
C LEU A 369 8.03 -10.79 -27.57
N GLN A 370 6.94 -11.53 -27.54
CA GLN A 370 6.82 -12.80 -28.25
C GLN A 370 6.31 -12.58 -29.68
N ALA A 371 5.41 -11.62 -29.88
CA ALA A 371 4.83 -11.28 -31.17
C ALA A 371 5.80 -10.57 -32.13
N GLY A 372 6.85 -9.92 -31.63
CA GLY A 372 7.77 -9.16 -32.52
C GLY A 372 7.32 -7.75 -32.83
N THR A 373 6.38 -7.25 -32.03
CA THR A 373 5.77 -5.92 -32.10
C THR A 373 6.13 -5.14 -30.87
#